data_AF-A0A945MPV0-F1
#
_entry.id   AF-A0A945MPV0-F1
#
_cell.length_a   1.000
_cell.length_b   1.000
_cell.length_c   1.000
_cell.angle_alpha   90.00
_cell.angle_beta   90.00
_cell.angle_gamma   90.00
#
_symmetry.space_group_name_H-M   'P 1'
#
loop_
_entity.id
_entity.type
_entity.pdbx_description
1 polymer ?
#
loop_
_entity_poly.entity_id
_entity_poly.type
_entity_poly.pdbx_seq_one_letter_code
_entity_poly.pdbx_strand_id
1 'polypeptide(L)'
;DHFQWIVALTRIISAVFRKGGDVTFLVEELRSVFDPQGGYFKRGGKYTPSLVAEIGDAIDSHMRMIGMIRDDGLDEHQQKLVDQKRREFEYRTQITPETEPDAPDFPPEARLCLKCQTKATVLLDGCMTCLNCGDSKCG
;
A
#
# COMPACT_ATOMS: atom_id res chain seq x y z
N ASP A 1 11.90 -1.21 25.79
CA ASP A 1 12.71 0.01 25.74
C ASP A 1 12.34 0.98 24.60
N HIS A 2 11.07 1.06 24.19
CA HIS A 2 10.63 1.91 23.06
C HIS A 2 9.70 3.06 23.49
N PHE A 3 9.21 3.04 24.73
CA PHE A 3 8.21 3.99 25.20
C PHE A 3 8.69 5.45 25.12
N GLN A 4 9.90 5.74 25.61
CA GLN A 4 10.46 7.10 25.58
C GLN A 4 10.58 7.64 24.15
N TRP A 5 11.05 6.82 23.21
CA TRP A 5 11.21 7.19 21.81
C TRP A 5 9.87 7.38 21.09
N ILE A 6 8.87 6.55 21.36
CA ILE A 6 7.52 6.70 20.83
C ILE A 6 6.88 8.00 21.36
N VAL A 7 7.04 8.29 22.65
CA VAL A 7 6.55 9.54 23.24
C VAL A 7 7.26 10.75 22.63
N ALA A 8 8.58 10.71 22.47
CA ALA A 8 9.32 11.79 21.84
C ALA A 8 8.86 12.04 20.39
N LEU A 9 8.72 10.98 19.58
CA LEU A 9 8.25 11.04 18.20
C LEU A 9 6.85 11.68 18.11
N THR A 10 5.89 11.18 18.88
CA THR A 10 4.50 11.70 18.87
C THR A 10 4.42 13.15 19.32
N ARG A 11 5.27 13.59 20.26
CA ARG A 11 5.37 14.99 20.68
C ARG A 11 5.96 15.89 19.59
N ILE A 12 6.97 15.43 18.86
CA ILE A 12 7.56 16.16 17.72
C ILE A 12 6.52 16.31 16.61
N ILE A 13 5.84 15.22 16.22
CA ILE A 13 4.77 15.25 15.23
C ILE A 13 3.70 16.28 15.64
N SER A 14 3.24 16.24 16.89
CA SER A 14 2.26 17.20 17.42
C SER A 14 2.76 18.65 17.38
N ALA A 15 4.06 18.88 17.59
CA ALA A 15 4.65 20.21 17.50
C ALA A 15 4.68 20.73 16.07
N VAL A 16 5.00 19.87 15.08
CA VAL A 16 4.99 20.21 13.65
C VAL A 16 3.58 20.61 13.21
N PHE A 17 2.56 19.80 13.54
CA PHE A 17 1.16 20.14 13.23
C PHE A 17 0.72 21.46 13.86
N ARG A 18 1.12 21.74 15.11
CA ARG A 18 0.77 22.99 15.79
C ARG A 18 1.52 24.22 15.24
N LYS A 19 2.74 24.05 14.74
CA LYS A 19 3.49 25.13 14.09
C LYS A 19 2.78 25.61 12.81
N GLY A 20 2.08 24.70 12.12
CA GLY A 20 1.38 25.00 10.88
C GLY A 20 2.32 25.18 9.68
N GLY A 21 1.75 25.51 8.54
CA GLY A 21 2.43 25.49 7.24
C GLY A 21 2.22 24.16 6.51
N ASP A 22 3.06 23.88 5.52
CA ASP A 22 3.05 22.60 4.83
C ASP A 22 3.69 21.51 5.72
N VAL A 23 2.86 20.55 6.10
CA VAL A 23 3.25 19.42 6.95
C VAL A 23 3.21 18.09 6.19
N THR A 24 2.87 18.10 4.89
CA THR A 24 2.71 16.89 4.08
C THR A 24 3.99 16.06 3.99
N PHE A 25 5.16 16.71 4.07
CA PHE A 25 6.48 16.06 4.11
C PHE A 25 6.62 15.04 5.24
N LEU A 26 5.88 15.18 6.35
CA LEU A 26 5.93 14.21 7.46
C LEU A 26 5.61 12.79 7.00
N VAL A 27 4.73 12.64 6.01
CA VAL A 27 4.37 11.33 5.46
C VAL A 27 5.59 10.66 4.83
N GLU A 28 6.34 11.40 4.02
CA GLU A 28 7.52 10.88 3.32
C GLU A 28 8.65 10.56 4.29
N GLU A 29 8.92 11.47 5.25
CA GLU A 29 9.94 11.28 6.27
C GLU A 29 9.68 10.02 7.10
N LEU A 30 8.44 9.82 7.57
CA LEU A 30 8.08 8.64 8.36
C LEU A 30 8.14 7.36 7.54
N ARG A 31 7.71 7.39 6.26
CA ARG A 31 7.79 6.23 5.34
C ARG A 31 9.22 5.82 5.02
N SER A 32 10.19 6.73 5.10
CA SER A 32 11.61 6.46 4.86
C SER A 32 12.32 5.75 6.02
N VAL A 33 11.66 5.58 7.16
CA VAL A 33 12.22 4.85 8.30
C VAL A 33 12.06 3.34 8.11
N PHE A 34 13.16 2.61 8.13
CA PHE A 34 13.20 1.16 7.94
C PHE A 34 13.49 0.40 9.23
N ASP A 35 12.85 -0.76 9.40
CA ASP A 35 13.21 -1.72 10.43
C ASP A 35 14.41 -2.54 9.94
N PRO A 36 15.53 -2.62 10.70
CA PRO A 36 16.68 -3.46 10.34
C PRO A 36 16.35 -4.94 10.12
N GLN A 37 15.22 -5.42 10.64
CA GLN A 37 14.73 -6.79 10.45
C GLN A 37 13.94 -6.98 9.14
N GLY A 38 13.74 -5.91 8.35
CA GLY A 38 13.15 -5.99 7.01
C GLY A 38 11.64 -5.74 6.94
N GLY A 39 11.03 -5.17 7.98
CA GLY A 39 9.60 -4.81 7.98
C GLY A 39 8.66 -6.02 8.08
N TYR A 40 7.38 -5.82 7.72
CA TYR A 40 6.35 -6.87 7.78
C TYR A 40 5.24 -6.67 6.76
N PHE A 41 4.42 -7.70 6.55
CA PHE A 41 3.22 -7.64 5.71
C PHE A 41 1.98 -7.48 6.59
N LYS A 42 1.13 -6.51 6.24
CA LYS A 42 -0.20 -6.35 6.82
C LYS A 42 -1.19 -7.32 6.17
N ARG A 43 -2.37 -7.45 6.78
CA ARG A 43 -3.53 -8.09 6.12
C ARG A 43 -3.77 -7.45 4.75
N GLY A 44 -4.14 -8.25 3.77
CA GLY A 44 -4.24 -7.83 2.36
C GLY A 44 -2.89 -7.77 1.61
N GLY A 45 -1.78 -8.20 2.24
CA GLY A 45 -0.50 -8.35 1.55
C GLY A 45 0.27 -7.05 1.29
N LYS A 46 -0.11 -5.93 1.94
CA LYS A 46 0.64 -4.67 1.87
C LYS A 46 1.91 -4.75 2.74
N TYR A 47 3.06 -4.59 2.10
CA TYR A 47 4.35 -4.48 2.76
C TYR A 47 4.47 -3.14 3.49
N THR A 48 5.01 -3.20 4.71
CA THR A 48 5.29 -2.07 5.56
C THR A 48 6.75 -2.16 6.01
N PRO A 49 7.60 -1.16 5.72
CA PRO A 49 9.04 -1.23 6.01
C PRO A 49 9.40 -1.10 7.49
N SER A 50 8.54 -0.45 8.30
CA SER A 50 8.70 -0.34 9.76
C SER A 50 7.39 0.09 10.43
N LEU A 51 7.32 -0.03 11.76
CA LEU A 51 6.22 0.55 12.54
C LEU A 51 6.10 2.07 12.37
N VAL A 52 7.23 2.77 12.19
CA VAL A 52 7.24 4.23 11.98
C VAL A 52 6.66 4.59 10.62
N ALA A 53 6.96 3.79 9.58
CA ALA A 53 6.34 3.95 8.27
C ALA A 53 4.83 3.70 8.30
N GLU A 54 4.35 2.78 9.16
CA GLU A 54 2.91 2.60 9.37
C GLU A 54 2.25 3.82 10.04
N ILE A 55 2.94 4.49 10.96
CA ILE A 55 2.48 5.78 11.50
C ILE A 55 2.39 6.83 10.37
N GLY A 56 3.36 6.84 9.45
CA GLY A 56 3.32 7.66 8.24
C GLY A 56 2.08 7.39 7.37
N ASP A 57 1.76 6.12 7.13
CA ASP A 57 0.54 5.70 6.41
C ASP A 57 -0.76 6.16 7.11
N ALA A 58 -0.82 6.08 8.44
CA ALA A 58 -1.98 6.54 9.21
C ALA A 58 -2.14 8.06 9.11
N ILE A 59 -1.03 8.80 9.16
CA ILE A 59 -1.03 10.26 9.00
C ILE A 59 -1.42 10.66 7.57
N ASP A 60 -0.89 10.00 6.54
CA ASP A 60 -1.27 10.20 5.12
C ASP A 60 -2.78 10.01 4.93
N SER A 61 -3.32 8.92 5.49
CA SER A 61 -4.75 8.62 5.44
C SER A 61 -5.58 9.73 6.08
N HIS A 62 -5.15 10.24 7.24
CA HIS A 62 -5.82 11.35 7.92
C HIS A 62 -5.72 12.67 7.13
N MET A 63 -4.55 12.99 6.58
CA MET A 63 -4.34 14.19 5.76
C MET A 63 -5.19 14.19 4.49
N ARG A 64 -5.35 13.02 3.84
CA ARG A 64 -6.27 12.84 2.71
C ARG A 64 -7.73 13.06 3.13
N MET A 65 -8.13 12.45 4.25
CA MET A 65 -9.49 12.58 4.79
C MET A 65 -9.89 14.04 5.06
N ILE A 66 -8.98 14.87 5.55
CA ILE A 66 -9.24 16.29 5.82
C ILE A 66 -8.99 17.21 4.60
N GLY A 67 -8.65 16.63 3.44
CA GLY A 67 -8.40 17.38 2.20
C GLY A 67 -7.07 18.13 2.14
N MET A 68 -6.14 17.84 3.05
CA MET A 68 -4.79 18.44 3.06
C MET A 68 -3.90 17.84 1.96
N ILE A 69 -3.99 16.52 1.75
CA ILE A 69 -3.38 15.83 0.62
C ILE A 69 -4.49 15.46 -0.36
N ARG A 70 -4.33 15.79 -1.64
CA ARG A 70 -5.28 15.36 -2.67
C ARG A 70 -5.02 13.91 -3.04
N ASP A 71 -6.09 13.14 -3.10
CA ASP A 71 -6.09 11.79 -3.63
C ASP A 71 -6.81 11.79 -4.96
N ASP A 72 -6.04 11.82 -6.05
CA ASP A 72 -6.60 11.74 -7.40
C ASP A 72 -6.97 10.29 -7.77
N GLY A 73 -6.72 9.33 -6.88
CA GLY A 73 -7.02 7.92 -7.09
C GLY A 73 -6.28 7.30 -8.27
N LEU A 74 -6.78 6.16 -8.74
CA LEU A 74 -6.40 5.64 -10.05
C LEU A 74 -7.16 6.43 -11.13
N ASP A 75 -6.45 6.80 -12.20
CA ASP A 75 -7.11 7.39 -13.35
C ASP A 75 -8.13 6.40 -13.97
N GLU A 76 -9.11 6.89 -14.74
CA GLU A 76 -10.16 6.03 -15.31
C GLU A 76 -9.60 4.89 -16.16
N HIS A 77 -8.45 5.09 -16.81
CA HIS A 77 -7.82 4.08 -17.63
C HIS A 77 -7.17 2.98 -16.77
N GLN A 78 -6.46 3.37 -15.71
CA GLN A 78 -5.88 2.48 -14.71
C GLN A 78 -6.96 1.68 -13.99
N GLN A 79 -8.07 2.31 -13.61
CA GLN A 79 -9.19 1.62 -12.97
C GLN A 79 -9.79 0.57 -13.91
N LYS A 80 -10.04 0.92 -15.18
CA LYS A 80 -10.51 -0.04 -16.20
C LYS A 80 -9.54 -1.19 -16.40
N LEU A 81 -8.24 -0.92 -16.41
CA LEU A 81 -7.20 -1.93 -16.55
C LEU A 81 -7.18 -2.88 -15.35
N VAL A 82 -7.27 -2.35 -14.12
CA VAL A 82 -7.37 -3.16 -12.90
C VAL A 82 -8.62 -4.05 -12.96
N ASP A 83 -9.77 -3.49 -13.29
CA ASP A 83 -11.04 -4.22 -13.35
C ASP A 83 -11.00 -5.32 -14.43
N GLN A 84 -10.46 -5.01 -15.60
CA GLN A 84 -10.27 -5.99 -16.68
C GLN A 84 -9.38 -7.15 -16.23
N LYS A 85 -8.21 -6.84 -15.65
CA LYS A 85 -7.22 -7.86 -15.26
C LYS A 85 -7.71 -8.71 -14.09
N ARG A 86 -8.50 -8.13 -13.17
CA ARG A 86 -9.18 -8.90 -12.11
C ARG A 86 -10.20 -9.89 -12.68
N ARG A 87 -11.04 -9.47 -13.64
CA ARG A 87 -12.00 -10.36 -14.30
C ARG A 87 -11.32 -11.49 -15.07
N GLU A 88 -10.25 -11.18 -15.79
CA GLU A 88 -9.44 -12.20 -16.50
C GLU A 88 -8.84 -13.21 -15.51
N PHE A 89 -8.36 -12.74 -14.36
CA PHE A 89 -7.88 -13.62 -13.30
C PHE A 89 -8.99 -14.49 -12.73
N GLU A 90 -10.14 -13.92 -12.35
CA GLU A 90 -11.30 -14.66 -11.84
C GLU A 90 -11.77 -15.74 -12.83
N TYR A 91 -11.84 -15.42 -14.12
CA TYR A 91 -12.19 -16.38 -15.16
C TYR A 91 -11.19 -17.54 -15.24
N ARG A 92 -9.88 -17.27 -15.12
CA ARG A 92 -8.84 -18.31 -15.12
C ARG A 92 -8.88 -19.17 -13.86
N THR A 93 -9.22 -18.58 -12.71
CA THR A 93 -9.24 -19.25 -11.41
C THR A 93 -10.51 -20.08 -11.19
N GLN A 94 -11.66 -19.69 -11.77
CA GLN A 94 -12.90 -20.49 -11.75
C GLN A 94 -12.76 -21.89 -12.39
N ILE A 95 -11.69 -22.13 -13.16
CA ILE A 95 -11.37 -23.45 -13.75
C ILE A 95 -10.75 -24.40 -12.70
N THR A 96 -10.34 -23.89 -11.54
CA THR A 96 -9.73 -24.65 -10.42
C THR A 96 -10.56 -24.48 -9.13
N PRO A 97 -11.21 -25.53 -8.60
CA PRO A 97 -12.20 -25.39 -7.54
C PRO A 97 -11.56 -25.46 -6.15
N GLU A 98 -10.97 -24.37 -5.66
CA GLU A 98 -10.63 -24.24 -4.24
C GLU A 98 -10.95 -22.82 -3.75
N THR A 99 -12.14 -22.65 -3.16
CA THR A 99 -12.53 -21.42 -2.45
C THR A 99 -12.54 -21.68 -0.96
N GLU A 100 -11.48 -21.26 -0.26
CA GLU A 100 -11.54 -21.02 1.18
C GLU A 100 -12.09 -19.61 1.45
N PRO A 101 -13.01 -19.43 2.41
CA PRO A 101 -13.64 -18.14 2.71
C PRO A 101 -12.70 -17.10 3.36
N ASP A 102 -11.49 -17.49 3.74
CA ASP A 102 -10.41 -16.62 4.24
C ASP A 102 -9.23 -16.48 3.25
N ALA A 103 -9.46 -16.84 1.98
CA ALA A 103 -8.42 -16.72 0.96
C ALA A 103 -7.94 -15.25 0.83
N PRO A 104 -6.63 -15.02 0.73
CA PRO A 104 -6.09 -13.67 0.53
C PRO A 104 -6.71 -13.00 -0.71
N ASP A 105 -6.89 -11.67 -0.67
CA ASP A 105 -7.45 -10.85 -1.76
C ASP A 105 -6.74 -11.00 -3.12
N PHE A 106 -5.56 -11.62 -3.10
CA PHE A 106 -4.68 -11.89 -4.23
C PHE A 106 -4.16 -13.31 -4.16
N PRO A 107 -3.82 -13.93 -5.31
CA PRO A 107 -3.32 -15.30 -5.34
C PRO A 107 -2.07 -15.48 -4.47
N PRO A 108 -1.85 -16.67 -3.88
CA PRO A 108 -0.69 -16.95 -3.02
C PRO A 108 0.65 -16.80 -3.76
N GLU A 109 0.67 -17.01 -5.07
CA GLU A 109 1.85 -16.82 -5.93
C GLU A 109 2.09 -15.35 -6.35
N ALA A 110 1.23 -14.41 -5.94
CA ALA A 110 1.38 -13.00 -6.24
C ALA A 110 2.70 -12.43 -5.67
N ARG A 111 3.40 -11.66 -6.50
CA ARG A 111 4.64 -10.99 -6.12
C ARG A 111 4.39 -9.58 -5.62
N LEU A 112 5.35 -9.04 -4.87
CA LEU A 112 5.32 -7.65 -4.41
C LEU A 112 5.34 -6.69 -5.60
N CYS A 113 4.35 -5.79 -5.66
CA CYS A 113 4.36 -4.65 -6.56
C CYS A 113 5.26 -3.56 -5.98
N LEU A 114 6.21 -3.05 -6.76
CA LEU A 114 7.12 -1.99 -6.31
C LEU A 114 6.46 -0.61 -6.29
N LYS A 115 5.38 -0.40 -7.06
CA LYS A 115 4.61 0.86 -7.09
C LYS A 115 3.73 1.02 -5.85
N CYS A 116 2.89 0.03 -5.53
CA CYS A 116 1.94 0.12 -4.42
C CYS A 116 2.32 -0.70 -3.19
N GLN A 117 3.47 -1.40 -3.20
CA GLN A 117 3.97 -2.22 -2.11
C GLN A 117 2.99 -3.34 -1.66
N THR A 118 2.07 -3.76 -2.54
CA THR A 118 1.11 -4.83 -2.27
C THR A 118 1.51 -6.10 -3.01
N LYS A 119 1.42 -7.27 -2.37
CA LYS A 119 1.57 -8.59 -3.00
C LYS A 119 0.38 -8.89 -3.90
N ALA A 120 0.38 -8.28 -5.08
CA ALA A 120 -0.73 -8.32 -6.03
C ALA A 120 -0.26 -8.45 -7.48
N THR A 121 1.04 -8.62 -7.73
CA THR A 121 1.57 -8.72 -9.10
C THR A 121 1.55 -10.16 -9.59
N VAL A 122 0.87 -10.39 -10.72
CA VAL A 122 0.70 -11.70 -11.34
C VAL A 122 1.14 -11.67 -12.81
N LEU A 123 1.43 -12.84 -13.38
CA LEU A 123 1.66 -13.00 -14.81
C LEU A 123 0.32 -13.22 -15.53
N LEU A 124 -0.08 -12.23 -16.34
CA LEU A 124 -1.27 -12.27 -17.20
C LEU A 124 -0.84 -11.91 -18.62
N ASP A 125 -1.18 -12.76 -19.59
CA ASP A 125 -0.88 -12.57 -21.01
C ASP A 125 0.60 -12.27 -21.32
N GLY A 126 1.51 -12.94 -20.61
CA GLY A 126 2.95 -12.74 -20.77
C GLY A 126 3.49 -11.46 -20.10
N CYS A 127 2.65 -10.68 -19.42
CA CYS A 127 3.06 -9.48 -18.71
C CYS A 127 2.85 -9.53 -17.19
N MET A 128 3.78 -8.96 -16.44
CA MET A 128 3.67 -8.79 -15.00
C MET A 128 2.78 -7.58 -14.69
N THR A 129 1.58 -7.83 -14.16
CA THR A 129 0.57 -6.80 -13.87
C THR A 129 0.10 -6.87 -12.42
N CYS A 130 -0.01 -5.71 -11.77
CA CYS A 130 -0.51 -5.58 -10.41
C CYS A 130 -2.04 -5.45 -10.37
N LEU A 131 -2.72 -6.41 -9.73
CA LEU A 131 -4.17 -6.41 -9.54
C LEU A 131 -4.67 -5.37 -8.52
N ASN A 132 -3.76 -4.69 -7.82
CA ASN A 132 -4.10 -3.65 -6.84
C ASN A 132 -4.05 -2.22 -7.41
N CYS A 133 -3.09 -1.92 -8.29
CA CYS A 133 -2.87 -0.54 -8.77
C CYS A 133 -2.67 -0.42 -10.28
N GLY A 134 -2.81 -1.52 -11.03
CA GLY A 134 -2.70 -1.53 -12.48
C GLY A 134 -1.28 -1.39 -13.03
N ASP A 135 -0.27 -1.29 -12.17
CA ASP A 135 1.13 -1.23 -12.59
C ASP A 135 1.50 -2.44 -13.43
N SER A 136 2.03 -2.20 -14.63
CA SER A 136 2.41 -3.24 -15.58
C SER A 136 3.77 -2.95 -16.20
N LYS A 137 4.58 -3.99 -16.44
CA LYS A 137 5.90 -3.84 -17.06
C LYS A 137 5.86 -3.69 -18.58
N CYS A 138 4.70 -3.84 -19.21
CA CYS A 138 4.56 -3.89 -20.67
C CYS A 138 3.87 -2.67 -21.30
N GLY A 139 3.54 -1.64 -20.50
CA GLY A 139 2.95 -0.37 -20.97
C GLY A 139 1.69 -0.02 -20.23
#